data_AF-A0A009YMS5-F1
#
_entry.id   AF-A0A009YMS5-F1
#
_cell.length_a   1.000
_cell.length_b   1.000
_cell.length_c   1.000
_cell.angle_alpha   90.00
_cell.angle_beta   90.00
_cell.angle_gamma   90.00
#
_symmetry.space_group_name_H-M   'P 1'
#
loop_
_entity.id
_entity.type
_entity.pdbx_description
1 polymer ?
#
loop_
_entity_poly.entity_id
_entity_poly.type
_entity_poly.pdbx_seq_one_letter_code
_entity_poly.pdbx_strand_id
1 'polypeptide(L)'
;MGSVAAGSFVIAFGEGKVSQWISPISNNSACLSQFYRDIPPVLAKDSLQKNSYALCFHDFNVMYSGVSKTPLWVAEKLTPQRLSNRIKREDNFHEETRIPEMHRALLSDYRGSGYDRGHMAPNGDMGNTTAQYDSFSLANMVPQAPKNNQQVWRELEEATRALVTKQKQDVYVVTGPVFEGKKLKTIGRGVIVPSAVYKIIYLPKTGAIGAYYAPNDNSLQVRVVSVCYLEEKLGMNVFPQLTEEQKRNVYQLPLSANAVKAQKALSYLHWDGESQCAEDVEQQTLTAVQKQFTQQKQQAVPIEAQGIDEDTKQAMIKQLVDALLHYFLQILR
;
A
#
# COMPACT_ATOMS: atom_id res chain seq x y z
N MET A 1 -22.04 -49.35 -14.78
CA MET A 1 -21.07 -48.35 -14.30
C MET A 1 -20.95 -47.29 -15.38
N GLY A 2 -21.69 -46.19 -15.23
CA GLY A 2 -21.77 -45.11 -16.22
C GLY A 2 -21.36 -43.80 -15.58
N SER A 3 -20.34 -43.16 -16.15
CA SER A 3 -19.69 -41.94 -15.69
C SER A 3 -20.63 -40.73 -15.73
N VAL A 4 -20.66 -39.94 -14.66
CA VAL A 4 -21.36 -38.64 -14.62
C VAL A 4 -20.37 -37.56 -15.05
N ALA A 5 -20.63 -36.94 -16.19
CA ALA A 5 -19.95 -35.72 -16.64
C ALA A 5 -20.67 -34.50 -16.05
N ALA A 6 -19.99 -33.74 -15.20
CA ALA A 6 -20.49 -32.46 -14.70
C ALA A 6 -20.09 -31.34 -15.68
N GLY A 7 -21.04 -30.89 -16.50
CA GLY A 7 -20.90 -29.70 -17.34
C GLY A 7 -21.16 -28.43 -16.53
N SER A 8 -20.22 -27.47 -16.58
CA SER A 8 -20.40 -26.13 -16.00
C SER A 8 -21.04 -25.21 -17.03
N PHE A 9 -22.23 -24.67 -16.75
CA PHE A 9 -22.83 -23.60 -17.55
C PHE A 9 -22.67 -22.27 -16.81
N VAL A 10 -21.97 -21.33 -17.45
CA VAL A 10 -21.92 -19.92 -17.04
C VAL A 10 -23.15 -19.24 -17.63
N ILE A 11 -24.03 -18.72 -16.76
CA ILE A 11 -25.16 -17.90 -17.19
C ILE A 11 -24.73 -16.43 -17.16
N ALA A 12 -24.71 -15.80 -18.33
CA ALA A 12 -24.62 -14.36 -18.47
C ALA A 12 -26.02 -13.75 -18.28
N PHE A 13 -26.18 -12.88 -17.27
CA PHE A 13 -27.35 -12.01 -17.15
C PHE A 13 -26.94 -10.54 -17.30
N GLY A 14 -27.76 -9.82 -18.06
CA GLY A 14 -27.63 -8.41 -18.36
C GLY A 14 -27.76 -7.48 -17.16
N GLU A 15 -27.24 -6.27 -17.38
CA GLU A 15 -27.05 -5.19 -16.42
C GLU A 15 -28.34 -4.66 -15.78
N GLY A 16 -28.26 -4.26 -14.50
CA GLY A 16 -29.23 -3.34 -13.91
C GLY A 16 -29.47 -3.51 -12.41
N LYS A 17 -28.84 -2.65 -11.59
CA LYS A 17 -29.28 -2.23 -10.24
C LYS A 17 -29.29 -3.25 -9.08
N VAL A 18 -28.33 -4.18 -8.98
CA VAL A 18 -28.09 -4.94 -7.73
C VAL A 18 -26.59 -5.07 -7.40
N SER A 19 -25.85 -3.96 -7.36
CA SER A 19 -24.41 -3.98 -7.06
C SER A 19 -23.97 -3.12 -5.86
N GLN A 20 -24.89 -2.65 -5.01
CA GLN A 20 -24.54 -1.72 -3.92
C GLN A 20 -24.40 -2.31 -2.50
N TRP A 21 -24.54 -3.63 -2.31
CA TRP A 21 -24.54 -4.18 -0.94
C TRP A 21 -23.74 -5.47 -0.75
N ILE A 22 -22.76 -5.72 -1.62
CA ILE A 22 -21.77 -6.77 -1.39
C ILE A 22 -20.40 -6.12 -1.57
N SER A 23 -19.78 -5.74 -0.46
CA SER A 23 -18.33 -5.50 -0.48
C SER A 23 -17.69 -6.81 -0.92
N PRO A 24 -16.90 -6.85 -2.01
CA PRO A 24 -16.22 -8.07 -2.38
C PRO A 24 -15.29 -8.42 -1.22
N ILE A 25 -15.49 -9.62 -0.65
CA ILE A 25 -14.56 -10.22 0.27
C ILE A 25 -13.20 -10.16 -0.42
N SER A 26 -12.28 -9.36 0.12
CA SER A 26 -10.92 -9.28 -0.39
C SER A 26 -10.31 -10.65 -0.22
N ASN A 27 -10.21 -11.42 -1.31
CA ASN A 27 -9.43 -12.65 -1.29
C ASN A 27 -8.02 -12.29 -0.81
N ASN A 28 -7.48 -13.08 0.12
CA ASN A 28 -6.15 -12.85 0.71
C ASN A 28 -5.02 -12.74 -0.33
N SER A 29 -5.24 -13.22 -1.57
CA SER A 29 -4.35 -13.00 -2.72
C SER A 29 -4.27 -11.54 -3.17
N ALA A 30 -5.31 -10.74 -2.96
CA ALA A 30 -5.34 -9.33 -3.33
C ALA A 30 -4.30 -8.51 -2.56
N CYS A 31 -4.07 -8.83 -1.28
CA CYS A 31 -3.04 -8.20 -0.47
C CYS A 31 -1.66 -8.45 -1.09
N LEU A 32 -1.35 -9.71 -1.41
CA LEU A 32 -0.03 -10.06 -1.94
C LEU A 32 0.26 -9.41 -3.30
N SER A 33 -0.77 -9.15 -4.12
CA SER A 33 -0.63 -8.55 -5.46
C SER A 33 -0.01 -7.14 -5.47
N GLN A 34 0.06 -6.46 -4.33
CA GLN A 34 0.75 -5.17 -4.20
C GLN A 34 2.27 -5.31 -4.13
N PHE A 35 2.79 -6.51 -3.89
CA PHE A 35 4.22 -6.78 -3.83
C PHE A 35 4.76 -7.34 -5.14
N TYR A 36 6.02 -7.05 -5.45
CA TYR A 36 6.64 -7.61 -6.63
C TYR A 36 6.75 -9.13 -6.48
N ARG A 37 6.17 -9.87 -7.43
CA ARG A 37 6.06 -11.35 -7.40
C ARG A 37 5.43 -11.88 -6.10
N ASP A 38 4.51 -11.12 -5.51
CA ASP A 38 3.74 -11.53 -4.32
C ASP A 38 4.59 -11.76 -3.06
N ILE A 39 5.81 -11.18 -2.98
CA ILE A 39 6.67 -11.31 -1.80
C ILE A 39 6.89 -9.95 -1.11
N PRO A 40 6.47 -9.81 0.15
CA PRO A 40 6.66 -8.57 0.91
C PRO A 40 8.13 -8.30 1.30
N PRO A 41 8.48 -7.04 1.64
CA PRO A 41 9.73 -6.73 2.33
C PRO A 41 9.92 -7.54 3.61
N VAL A 42 11.16 -7.94 3.89
CA VAL A 42 11.53 -8.79 5.04
C VAL A 42 12.32 -7.99 6.06
N LEU A 43 11.85 -7.95 7.30
CA LEU A 43 12.56 -7.31 8.41
C LEU A 43 13.74 -8.18 8.84
N ALA A 44 14.97 -7.73 8.59
CA ALA A 44 16.19 -8.52 8.86
C ALA A 44 16.64 -8.44 10.33
N LYS A 45 16.17 -7.44 11.08
CA LYS A 45 16.51 -7.26 12.51
C LYS A 45 15.34 -7.63 13.40
N ASP A 46 15.57 -8.48 14.40
CA ASP A 46 14.56 -8.87 15.40
C ASP A 46 13.94 -7.68 16.13
N SER A 47 14.73 -6.63 16.35
CA SER A 47 14.26 -5.39 16.99
C SER A 47 13.12 -4.72 16.22
N LEU A 48 13.04 -4.92 14.89
CA LEU A 48 11.99 -4.37 14.04
C LEU A 48 10.70 -5.20 14.09
N GLN A 49 10.80 -6.49 14.40
CA GLN A 49 9.65 -7.41 14.48
C GLN A 49 8.85 -7.23 15.78
N LYS A 50 9.47 -6.64 16.82
CA LYS A 50 8.80 -6.39 18.09
C LYS A 50 7.63 -5.41 17.89
N ASN A 51 6.43 -5.87 18.26
CA ASN A 51 5.19 -5.09 18.12
C ASN A 51 4.99 -4.58 16.68
N SER A 52 5.37 -5.38 15.68
CA SER A 52 5.08 -5.09 14.28
C SER A 52 3.72 -5.65 13.88
N TYR A 53 2.99 -4.88 13.09
CA TYR A 53 1.66 -5.22 12.61
C TYR A 53 1.66 -5.16 11.09
N ALA A 54 1.62 -6.32 10.43
CA ALA A 54 1.23 -6.36 9.04
C ALA A 54 -0.22 -5.86 8.93
N LEU A 55 -0.53 -5.03 7.95
CA LEU A 55 -1.89 -4.55 7.67
C LEU A 55 -2.13 -4.58 6.17
N CYS A 56 -3.19 -5.28 5.76
CA CYS A 56 -3.66 -5.24 4.39
C CYS A 56 -4.74 -4.15 4.23
N PHE A 57 -4.52 -3.25 3.28
CA PHE A 57 -5.49 -2.28 2.80
C PHE A 57 -5.84 -2.58 1.34
N HIS A 58 -6.82 -1.89 0.75
CA HIS A 58 -7.32 -2.24 -0.57
C HIS A 58 -6.30 -2.04 -1.71
N ASP A 59 -5.53 -0.95 -1.68
CA ASP A 59 -4.60 -0.58 -2.75
C ASP A 59 -3.12 -0.55 -2.32
N PHE A 60 -2.82 -0.85 -1.05
CA PHE A 60 -1.47 -0.87 -0.49
C PHE A 60 -1.41 -1.78 0.74
N ASN A 61 -0.21 -2.10 1.21
CA ASN A 61 0.01 -2.82 2.45
C ASN A 61 0.99 -2.07 3.34
N VAL A 62 0.84 -2.24 4.65
CA VAL A 62 1.68 -1.59 5.65
C VAL A 62 2.32 -2.63 6.55
N MET A 63 3.60 -2.46 6.85
CA MET A 63 4.20 -3.04 8.06
C MET A 63 4.34 -1.93 9.08
N TYR A 64 3.48 -1.91 10.09
CA TYR A 64 3.43 -0.86 11.10
C TYR A 64 4.24 -1.24 12.33
N SER A 65 4.95 -0.28 12.93
CA SER A 65 5.70 -0.50 14.16
C SER A 65 5.00 0.18 15.34
N GLY A 66 4.58 -0.61 16.31
CA GLY A 66 4.04 -0.12 17.58
C GLY A 66 5.06 0.61 18.45
N VAL A 67 6.36 0.47 18.16
CA VAL A 67 7.45 1.17 18.85
C VAL A 67 7.57 2.60 18.35
N SER A 68 7.58 2.80 17.04
CA SER A 68 7.66 4.14 16.42
C SER A 68 6.30 4.84 16.31
N LYS A 69 5.23 4.05 16.36
CA LYS A 69 3.86 4.46 16.05
C LYS A 69 3.68 5.01 14.62
N THR A 70 4.47 4.47 13.70
CA THR A 70 4.51 4.81 12.28
C THR A 70 4.73 3.53 11.46
N PRO A 71 4.51 3.55 10.13
CA PRO A 71 4.95 2.45 9.28
C PRO A 71 6.47 2.27 9.33
N LEU A 72 6.95 1.04 9.27
CA LEU A 72 8.33 0.71 8.87
C LEU A 72 8.46 0.85 7.35
N TRP A 73 7.45 0.40 6.63
CA TRP A 73 7.29 0.56 5.20
C TRP A 73 5.82 0.45 4.80
N VAL A 74 5.52 1.01 3.64
CA VAL A 74 4.25 0.90 2.92
C VAL A 74 4.55 0.51 1.48
N ALA A 75 3.86 -0.50 0.95
CA ALA A 75 4.10 -1.05 -0.38
C ALA A 75 2.83 -1.02 -1.23
N GLU A 76 2.97 -0.65 -2.50
CA GLU A 76 1.87 -0.58 -3.45
C GLU A 76 2.32 -0.92 -4.88
N LYS A 77 1.38 -1.44 -5.68
CA LYS A 77 1.55 -1.64 -7.11
C LYS A 77 0.75 -0.60 -7.89
N LEU A 78 1.44 0.33 -8.54
CA LEU A 78 0.80 1.33 -9.38
C LEU A 78 0.66 0.81 -10.82
N THR A 79 -0.56 0.87 -11.35
CA THR A 79 -0.87 0.49 -12.74
C THR A 79 -1.48 1.69 -13.49
N PRO A 80 -1.33 1.76 -14.83
CA PRO A 80 -1.99 2.80 -15.63
C PRO A 80 -3.51 2.83 -15.43
N GLN A 81 -4.14 1.67 -15.22
CA GLN A 81 -5.58 1.50 -15.02
C GLN A 81 -6.01 2.04 -13.65
N ARG A 82 -5.28 1.72 -12.57
CA ARG A 82 -5.54 2.30 -11.24
C ARG A 82 -5.45 3.82 -11.31
N LEU A 83 -4.36 4.32 -11.89
CA LEU A 83 -4.10 5.76 -12.03
C LEU A 83 -4.88 6.43 -13.16
N SER A 84 -5.81 5.77 -13.86
CA SER A 84 -6.76 6.44 -14.76
C SER A 84 -8.04 6.86 -14.06
N ASN A 85 -8.37 6.23 -12.93
CA ASN A 85 -9.53 6.60 -12.14
C ASN A 85 -9.26 7.93 -11.43
N ARG A 86 -10.16 8.90 -11.58
CA ARG A 86 -10.09 10.19 -10.89
C ARG A 86 -11.26 10.26 -9.92
N ILE A 87 -10.95 10.33 -8.64
CA ILE A 87 -11.92 10.51 -7.57
C ILE A 87 -11.71 11.88 -6.92
N LYS A 88 -12.79 12.47 -6.43
CA LYS A 88 -12.70 13.70 -5.64
C LYS A 88 -12.01 13.37 -4.31
N ARG A 89 -11.06 14.21 -3.92
CA ARG A 89 -10.38 14.09 -2.63
C ARG A 89 -11.35 14.36 -1.47
N GLU A 90 -11.35 13.48 -0.49
CA GLU A 90 -12.08 13.62 0.76
C GLU A 90 -11.13 13.29 1.93
N ASP A 91 -10.82 14.29 2.73
CA ASP A 91 -9.89 14.14 3.86
C ASP A 91 -10.59 13.46 5.04
N ASN A 92 -10.19 12.23 5.35
CA ASN A 92 -10.77 11.44 6.44
C ASN A 92 -9.69 10.79 7.33
N PHE A 93 -8.83 11.63 7.92
CA PHE A 93 -7.81 11.17 8.85
C PHE A 93 -8.45 10.45 10.03
N HIS A 94 -8.07 9.19 10.24
CA HIS A 94 -8.61 8.37 11.31
C HIS A 94 -7.55 7.44 11.87
N GLU A 95 -7.77 7.02 13.11
CA GLU A 95 -6.84 6.14 13.82
C GLU A 95 -7.04 4.69 13.36
N GLU A 96 -5.99 3.87 13.34
CA GLU A 96 -6.06 2.47 12.90
C GLU A 96 -6.45 1.51 14.05
N THR A 97 -7.71 1.07 14.12
CA THR A 97 -8.28 0.36 15.28
C THR A 97 -7.85 -1.10 15.35
N ARG A 98 -7.29 -1.64 14.26
CA ARG A 98 -6.66 -2.97 14.25
C ARG A 98 -5.37 -3.02 15.09
N ILE A 99 -4.79 -1.86 15.43
CA ILE A 99 -3.60 -1.76 16.28
C ILE A 99 -4.03 -1.45 17.73
N PRO A 100 -3.52 -2.18 18.74
CA PRO A 100 -3.78 -1.87 20.15
C PRO A 100 -3.46 -0.42 20.51
N GLU A 101 -4.27 0.19 21.38
CA GLU A 101 -4.19 1.62 21.70
C GLU A 101 -2.80 2.09 22.18
N MET A 102 -2.11 1.25 22.94
CA MET A 102 -0.75 1.53 23.43
C MET A 102 0.28 1.68 22.30
N HIS A 103 0.03 1.06 21.15
CA HIS A 103 0.91 1.03 19.98
C HIS A 103 0.45 1.92 18.81
N ARG A 104 -0.79 2.44 18.85
CA ARG A 104 -1.33 3.26 17.75
C ARG A 104 -1.03 4.75 17.94
N ALA A 105 -0.82 5.45 16.82
CA ALA A 105 -0.86 6.91 16.79
C ALA A 105 -2.32 7.41 16.86
N LEU A 106 -2.53 8.54 17.52
CA LEU A 106 -3.81 9.23 17.62
C LEU A 106 -3.80 10.54 16.85
N LEU A 107 -4.99 11.03 16.48
CA LEU A 107 -5.11 12.33 15.82
C LEU A 107 -4.60 13.48 16.71
N SER A 108 -4.73 13.32 18.02
CA SER A 108 -4.23 14.24 19.04
C SER A 108 -2.70 14.30 19.09
N ASP A 109 -1.99 13.22 18.73
CA ASP A 109 -0.52 13.20 18.76
C ASP A 109 0.09 14.17 17.72
N TYR A 110 -0.61 14.37 16.60
CA TYR A 110 -0.20 15.28 15.52
C TYR A 110 -0.64 16.72 15.72
N ARG A 111 -1.69 16.96 16.51
CA ARG A 111 -2.29 18.29 16.69
C ARG A 111 -1.28 19.23 17.37
N GLY A 112 -0.98 20.36 16.71
CA GLY A 112 -0.06 21.37 17.26
C GLY A 112 1.41 20.95 17.29
N SER A 113 1.78 19.82 16.66
CA SER A 113 3.16 19.30 16.67
C SER A 113 4.13 20.07 15.77
N GLY A 114 3.60 20.86 14.81
CA GLY A 114 4.38 21.51 13.75
C GLY A 114 4.75 20.59 12.58
N TYR A 115 4.38 19.30 12.62
CA TYR A 115 4.54 18.35 11.53
C TYR A 115 3.20 18.10 10.82
N ASP A 116 3.28 17.84 9.51
CA ASP A 116 2.16 17.34 8.73
C ASP A 116 1.95 15.84 9.00
N ARG A 117 0.74 15.37 8.68
CA ARG A 117 0.43 13.93 8.54
C ARG A 117 0.86 13.48 7.14
N GLY A 118 2.13 13.12 7.01
CA GLY A 118 2.74 12.75 5.74
C GLY A 118 2.36 11.34 5.32
N HIS A 119 1.76 11.17 4.14
CA HIS A 119 1.34 9.87 3.62
C HIS A 119 2.54 9.09 3.08
N MET A 120 2.58 7.78 3.31
CA MET A 120 3.56 6.90 2.65
C MET A 120 3.00 6.32 1.33
N ALA A 121 1.78 5.78 1.34
CA ALA A 121 0.95 5.59 0.15
C ALA A 121 0.05 6.82 -0.04
N PRO A 122 0.27 7.67 -1.07
CA PRO A 122 -0.43 8.93 -1.18
C PRO A 122 -1.86 8.76 -1.67
N ASN A 123 -2.77 9.61 -1.18
CA ASN A 123 -4.17 9.61 -1.63
C ASN A 123 -4.32 9.76 -3.16
N GLY A 124 -3.37 10.44 -3.81
CA GLY A 124 -3.36 10.62 -5.27
C GLY A 124 -3.18 9.33 -6.07
N ASP A 125 -2.81 8.23 -5.42
CA ASP A 125 -2.59 6.92 -6.03
C ASP A 125 -3.83 5.99 -5.89
N MET A 126 -4.83 6.40 -5.09
CA MET A 126 -6.01 5.58 -4.77
C MET A 126 -7.07 5.64 -5.88
N GLY A 127 -7.57 4.46 -6.29
CA GLY A 127 -8.46 4.35 -7.45
C GLY A 127 -9.97 4.44 -7.13
N ASN A 128 -10.36 4.37 -5.85
CA ASN A 128 -11.76 4.38 -5.41
C ASN A 128 -11.89 4.97 -3.99
N THR A 129 -13.12 5.21 -3.53
CA THR A 129 -13.40 5.85 -2.22
C THR A 129 -12.97 5.01 -1.03
N THR A 130 -13.04 3.69 -1.11
CA THR A 130 -12.60 2.78 -0.03
C THR A 130 -11.09 2.84 0.15
N ALA A 131 -10.33 2.73 -0.94
CA ALA A 131 -8.87 2.88 -0.93
C ALA A 131 -8.44 4.31 -0.52
N GLN A 132 -9.20 5.32 -0.91
CA GLN A 132 -8.99 6.69 -0.44
C GLN A 132 -9.15 6.77 1.08
N TYR A 133 -10.24 6.26 1.66
CA TYR A 133 -10.42 6.21 3.11
C TYR A 133 -9.21 5.51 3.76
N ASP A 134 -8.85 4.32 3.30
CA ASP A 134 -7.68 3.56 3.78
C ASP A 134 -6.40 4.41 3.82
N SER A 135 -6.13 5.19 2.77
CA SER A 135 -4.93 6.02 2.68
C SER A 135 -4.84 7.10 3.78
N PHE A 136 -5.95 7.49 4.39
CA PHE A 136 -6.01 8.43 5.50
C PHE A 136 -5.87 7.79 6.89
N SER A 137 -5.72 6.46 6.98
CA SER A 137 -5.39 5.78 8.24
C SER A 137 -4.06 6.28 8.80
N LEU A 138 -3.98 6.56 10.10
CA LEU A 138 -2.71 6.97 10.74
C LEU A 138 -1.63 5.89 10.70
N ALA A 139 -1.97 4.63 10.39
CA ALA A 139 -0.96 3.60 10.11
C ALA A 139 -0.15 3.86 8.83
N ASN A 140 -0.66 4.70 7.92
CA ASN A 140 0.00 5.15 6.69
C ASN A 140 0.71 6.51 6.86
N MET A 141 0.78 7.05 8.09
CA MET A 141 1.27 8.40 8.35
C MET A 141 2.62 8.42 9.08
N VAL A 142 3.42 9.43 8.75
CA VAL A 142 4.58 9.84 9.56
C VAL A 142 4.50 11.34 9.88
N PRO A 143 5.11 11.79 10.99
CA PRO A 143 5.36 13.22 11.21
C PRO A 143 6.34 13.75 10.16
N GLN A 144 5.84 14.48 9.16
CA GLN A 144 6.66 14.97 8.05
C GLN A 144 6.81 16.49 8.09
N ALA A 145 8.02 16.99 7.86
CA ALA A 145 8.29 18.42 7.84
C ALA A 145 7.47 19.10 6.73
N PRO A 146 6.83 20.26 6.97
CA PRO A 146 5.89 20.86 6.02
C PRO A 146 6.47 21.09 4.62
N LYS A 147 7.70 21.63 4.50
CA LYS A 147 8.30 21.82 3.17
C LYS A 147 8.70 20.51 2.51
N ASN A 148 9.08 19.50 3.29
CA ASN A 148 9.33 18.17 2.75
C ASN A 148 8.02 17.61 2.14
N ASN A 149 6.96 17.53 2.93
CA ASN A 149 5.66 16.97 2.52
C ASN A 149 5.00 17.73 1.35
N GLN A 150 4.82 19.05 1.51
CA GLN A 150 3.97 19.85 0.62
C GLN A 150 4.65 20.21 -0.70
N GLN A 151 5.98 20.14 -0.76
CA GLN A 151 6.76 20.50 -1.93
C GLN A 151 7.49 19.29 -2.47
N VAL A 152 8.71 19.03 -2.00
CA VAL A 152 9.59 18.08 -2.69
C VAL A 152 9.02 16.67 -2.72
N TRP A 153 8.39 16.20 -1.64
CA TRP A 153 7.78 14.87 -1.60
C TRP A 153 6.60 14.74 -2.56
N ARG A 154 5.71 15.74 -2.58
CA ARG A 154 4.61 15.84 -3.56
C ARG A 154 5.12 15.77 -5.00
N GLU A 155 6.21 16.46 -5.34
CA GLU A 155 6.79 16.41 -6.68
C GLU A 155 7.31 15.01 -7.05
N LEU A 156 7.92 14.30 -6.10
CA LEU A 156 8.37 12.93 -6.31
C LEU A 156 7.18 11.96 -6.50
N GLU A 157 6.09 12.13 -5.75
CA GLU A 157 4.86 11.37 -5.94
C GLU A 157 4.25 11.60 -7.33
N GLU A 158 4.19 12.86 -7.77
CA GLU A 158 3.72 13.22 -9.10
C GLU A 158 4.64 12.64 -10.20
N ALA A 159 5.97 12.62 -9.97
CA ALA A 159 6.92 12.02 -10.88
C ALA A 159 6.73 10.50 -11.00
N THR A 160 6.49 9.79 -9.88
CA THR A 160 6.18 8.37 -9.87
C THR A 160 4.90 8.05 -10.63
N ARG A 161 3.80 8.80 -10.37
CA ARG A 161 2.57 8.66 -11.16
C ARG A 161 2.79 8.95 -12.64
N ALA A 162 3.64 9.91 -12.97
CA ALA A 162 3.98 10.22 -14.36
C ALA A 162 4.77 9.09 -15.03
N LEU A 163 5.67 8.39 -14.33
CA LEU A 163 6.36 7.20 -14.86
C LEU A 163 5.34 6.13 -15.28
N VAL A 164 4.38 5.81 -14.41
CA VAL A 164 3.32 4.83 -14.68
C VAL A 164 2.45 5.28 -15.86
N THR A 165 1.92 6.50 -15.79
CA THR A 165 0.88 6.97 -16.73
C THR A 165 1.43 7.36 -18.09
N LYS A 166 2.62 7.97 -18.18
CA LYS A 166 3.23 8.37 -19.45
C LYS A 166 3.95 7.21 -20.14
N GLN A 167 4.62 6.35 -19.39
CA GLN A 167 5.37 5.22 -19.97
C GLN A 167 4.53 3.93 -20.07
N LYS A 168 3.28 3.96 -19.60
CA LYS A 168 2.30 2.87 -19.72
C LYS A 168 2.85 1.53 -19.22
N GLN A 169 3.38 1.55 -18.00
CA GLN A 169 3.95 0.38 -17.35
C GLN A 169 3.61 0.36 -15.87
N ASP A 170 3.58 -0.85 -15.31
CA ASP A 170 3.41 -1.05 -13.87
C ASP A 170 4.68 -0.66 -13.12
N VAL A 171 4.50 -0.10 -11.93
CA VAL A 171 5.57 0.27 -11.02
C VAL A 171 5.27 -0.29 -9.64
N TYR A 172 6.25 -0.93 -9.03
CA TYR A 172 6.18 -1.34 -7.63
C TYR A 172 6.89 -0.29 -6.78
N VAL A 173 6.21 0.18 -5.75
CA VAL A 173 6.69 1.26 -4.88
C VAL A 173 6.77 0.73 -3.45
N VAL A 174 7.89 1.02 -2.78
CA VAL A 174 7.99 0.87 -1.32
C VAL A 174 8.44 2.20 -0.74
N THR A 175 7.62 2.76 0.15
CA THR A 175 7.83 4.06 0.80
C THR A 175 7.93 3.87 2.31
N GLY A 176 8.77 4.64 2.99
CA GLY A 176 8.82 4.57 4.44
C GLY A 176 9.72 5.62 5.09
N PRO A 177 9.73 5.66 6.43
CA PRO A 177 10.64 6.50 7.19
C PRO A 177 12.03 5.88 7.33
N VAL A 178 13.01 6.74 7.62
CA VAL A 178 14.34 6.36 8.08
C VAL A 178 14.55 6.93 9.48
N PHE A 179 14.99 6.09 10.42
CA PHE A 179 15.26 6.47 11.80
C PHE A 179 16.75 6.34 12.12
N GLU A 180 17.50 7.43 11.98
CA GLU A 180 18.93 7.49 12.24
C GLU A 180 19.24 8.46 13.39
N GLY A 181 20.29 8.15 14.15
CA GLY A 181 20.82 8.99 15.22
C GLY A 181 20.58 8.43 16.63
N LYS A 182 21.36 8.93 17.60
CA LYS A 182 21.32 8.46 18.99
C LYS A 182 20.08 8.92 19.76
N LYS A 183 19.44 10.02 19.32
CA LYS A 183 18.25 10.60 19.94
C LYS A 183 17.26 10.94 18.84
N LEU A 184 16.12 10.27 18.85
CA LEU A 184 15.02 10.53 17.92
C LEU A 184 14.03 11.50 18.57
N LYS A 185 13.51 12.42 17.76
CA LYS A 185 12.43 13.33 18.20
C LYS A 185 11.12 12.56 18.24
N THR A 186 10.22 12.98 19.11
CA THR A 186 8.85 12.44 19.19
C THR A 186 7.83 13.57 19.24
N ILE A 187 6.61 13.27 18.83
CA ILE A 187 5.44 14.12 19.00
C ILE A 187 4.37 13.38 19.81
N GLY A 188 3.48 14.15 20.45
CA GLY A 188 2.36 13.60 21.22
C GLY A 188 2.81 12.55 22.23
N ARG A 189 2.10 11.44 22.27
CA ARG A 189 2.39 10.28 23.13
C ARG A 189 3.42 9.34 22.50
N GLY A 190 4.53 9.89 22.02
CA GLY A 190 5.69 9.13 21.59
C GLY A 190 5.67 8.63 20.14
N VAL A 191 4.95 9.30 19.24
CA VAL A 191 5.10 9.03 17.79
C VAL A 191 6.48 9.53 17.37
N ILE A 192 7.33 8.64 16.85
CA ILE A 192 8.69 8.99 16.48
C ILE A 192 8.69 9.78 15.17
N VAL A 193 9.42 10.89 15.17
CA VAL A 193 9.65 11.70 13.97
C VAL A 193 10.80 11.06 13.17
N PRO A 194 10.58 10.69 11.90
CA PRO A 194 11.65 10.19 11.03
C PRO A 194 12.77 11.22 10.87
N SER A 195 14.00 10.74 10.75
CA SER A 195 15.16 11.56 10.36
C SER A 195 15.16 11.87 8.85
N ALA A 196 14.63 10.95 8.05
CA ALA A 196 14.43 11.08 6.62
C ALA A 196 13.22 10.24 6.18
N VAL A 197 12.77 10.44 4.95
CA VAL A 197 11.79 9.60 4.26
C VAL A 197 12.40 9.07 2.97
N TYR A 198 12.05 7.85 2.58
CA TYR A 198 12.55 7.20 1.38
C TYR A 198 11.40 6.65 0.51
N LYS A 199 11.63 6.57 -0.80
CA LYS A 199 10.71 5.96 -1.76
C LYS A 199 11.50 5.19 -2.80
N ILE A 200 11.37 3.87 -2.80
CA ILE A 200 11.97 2.97 -3.79
C ILE A 200 10.95 2.74 -4.90
N ILE A 201 11.43 2.80 -6.14
CA ILE A 201 10.65 2.64 -7.36
C ILE A 201 11.30 1.53 -8.18
N TYR A 202 10.54 0.50 -8.51
CA TYR A 202 10.97 -0.59 -9.38
C TYR A 202 10.05 -0.70 -10.61
N LEU A 203 10.66 -0.76 -11.80
CA LEU A 203 9.99 -0.88 -13.10
C LEU A 203 10.29 -2.27 -13.71
N PRO A 204 9.44 -3.30 -13.48
CA PRO A 204 9.72 -4.66 -13.92
C PRO A 204 9.98 -4.82 -15.42
N LYS A 205 9.32 -4.01 -16.25
CA LYS A 205 9.46 -4.05 -17.71
C LYS A 205 10.88 -3.71 -18.18
N THR A 206 11.60 -2.87 -17.43
CA THR A 206 12.95 -2.41 -17.79
C THR A 206 14.04 -2.95 -16.87
N GLY A 207 13.66 -3.50 -15.71
CA GLY A 207 14.59 -3.86 -14.64
C GLY A 207 15.14 -2.66 -13.87
N ALA A 208 14.79 -1.43 -14.24
CA ALA A 208 15.28 -0.24 -13.56
C ALA A 208 14.71 -0.14 -12.14
N ILE A 209 15.59 0.11 -11.18
CA ILE A 209 15.26 0.35 -9.78
C ILE A 209 16.03 1.56 -9.26
N GLY A 210 15.46 2.30 -8.32
CA GLY A 210 16.18 3.35 -7.63
C GLY A 210 15.38 3.86 -6.46
N ALA A 211 16.00 4.67 -5.62
CA ALA A 211 15.31 5.23 -4.48
C ALA A 211 15.57 6.72 -4.28
N TYR A 212 14.52 7.45 -3.92
CA TYR A 212 14.66 8.78 -3.34
C TYR A 212 14.94 8.66 -1.84
N TYR A 213 15.86 9.48 -1.35
CA TYR A 213 16.11 9.72 0.08
C TYR A 213 16.05 11.22 0.32
N ALA A 214 15.15 11.65 1.22
CA ALA A 214 14.94 13.05 1.55
C ALA A 214 15.03 13.25 3.07
N PRO A 215 15.96 14.09 3.59
CA PRO A 215 15.94 14.49 5.00
C PRO A 215 14.57 15.04 5.41
N ASN A 216 14.08 14.63 6.57
CA ASN A 216 12.76 15.05 7.07
C ASN A 216 12.86 16.43 7.74
N ASP A 217 13.24 17.42 6.93
CA ASP A 217 13.41 18.81 7.32
C ASP A 217 12.92 19.76 6.21
N ASN A 218 13.14 21.06 6.41
CA ASN A 218 12.69 22.07 5.46
C ASN A 218 13.75 22.45 4.41
N SER A 219 14.77 21.61 4.18
CA SER A 219 15.88 21.87 3.25
C SER A 219 15.53 21.67 1.78
N LEU A 220 14.45 20.93 1.49
CA LEU A 220 14.04 20.51 0.14
C LEU A 220 15.05 19.59 -0.56
N GLN A 221 16.03 19.04 0.15
CA GLN A 221 17.05 18.17 -0.44
C GLN A 221 16.48 16.78 -0.73
N VAL A 222 16.85 16.25 -1.90
CA VAL A 222 16.62 14.86 -2.28
C VAL A 222 17.88 14.31 -2.91
N ARG A 223 18.21 13.07 -2.55
CA ARG A 223 19.23 12.26 -3.22
C ARG A 223 18.58 11.07 -3.88
N VAL A 224 19.12 10.67 -5.02
CA VAL A 224 18.83 9.37 -5.62
C VAL A 224 19.94 8.42 -5.19
N VAL A 225 19.57 7.29 -4.59
CA VAL A 225 20.48 6.31 -3.98
C VAL A 225 20.13 4.90 -4.43
N SER A 226 21.05 3.96 -4.21
CA SER A 226 20.80 2.53 -4.44
C SER A 226 19.80 1.99 -3.42
N VAL A 227 19.25 0.80 -3.69
CA VAL A 227 18.42 0.11 -2.70
C VAL A 227 19.27 -0.40 -1.55
N CYS A 228 20.50 -0.85 -1.81
CA CYS A 228 21.41 -1.33 -0.76
C CYS A 228 21.75 -0.26 0.27
N TYR A 229 21.96 0.99 -0.16
CA TYR A 229 22.12 2.13 0.75
C TYR A 229 20.97 2.26 1.75
N LEU A 230 19.74 1.97 1.31
CA LEU A 230 18.57 2.00 2.18
C LEU A 230 18.48 0.74 3.04
N GLU A 231 18.72 -0.44 2.49
CA GLU A 231 18.68 -1.70 3.24
C GLU A 231 19.63 -1.70 4.45
N GLU A 232 20.84 -1.17 4.27
CA GLU A 232 21.82 -0.98 5.35
C GLU A 232 21.27 -0.15 6.51
N LYS A 233 20.59 0.95 6.18
CA LYS A 233 20.02 1.90 7.15
C LYS A 233 18.75 1.37 7.81
N LEU A 234 17.93 0.67 7.03
CA LEU A 234 16.60 0.24 7.44
C LEU A 234 16.64 -1.10 8.18
N GLY A 235 17.68 -1.93 7.95
CA GLY A 235 17.76 -3.26 8.54
C GLY A 235 16.69 -4.21 8.01
N MET A 236 16.37 -4.11 6.73
CA MET A 236 15.37 -4.93 6.04
C MET A 236 15.76 -5.18 4.60
N ASN A 237 15.35 -6.33 4.05
CA ASN A 237 15.44 -6.62 2.62
C ASN A 237 14.15 -6.15 1.95
N VAL A 238 14.22 -5.10 1.13
CA VAL A 238 13.01 -4.42 0.64
C VAL A 238 12.42 -5.11 -0.59
N PHE A 239 13.28 -5.69 -1.43
CA PHE A 239 12.90 -6.46 -2.61
C PHE A 239 13.68 -7.79 -2.63
N PRO A 240 13.30 -8.78 -1.81
CA PRO A 240 14.03 -10.05 -1.67
C PRO A 240 14.08 -10.93 -2.94
N GLN A 241 13.45 -10.49 -4.02
CA GLN A 241 13.30 -11.19 -5.31
C GLN A 241 14.29 -10.65 -6.33
N LEU A 242 14.93 -9.53 -6.02
CA LEU A 242 15.93 -8.88 -6.86
C LEU A 242 17.31 -9.27 -6.36
N THR A 243 18.21 -9.49 -7.31
CA THR A 243 19.60 -9.81 -6.99
C THR A 243 20.29 -8.60 -6.36
N GLU A 244 21.37 -8.87 -5.63
CA GLU A 244 22.25 -7.82 -5.11
C GLU A 244 22.68 -6.84 -6.22
N GLU A 245 23.08 -7.36 -7.38
CA GLU A 245 23.49 -6.58 -8.54
C GLU A 245 22.39 -5.59 -9.00
N GLN A 246 21.13 -6.06 -9.05
CA GLN A 246 20.00 -5.20 -9.37
C GLN A 246 19.82 -4.11 -8.33
N LYS A 247 19.90 -4.45 -7.03
CA LYS A 247 19.69 -3.52 -5.91
C LYS A 247 20.79 -2.46 -5.78
N ARG A 248 22.00 -2.74 -6.31
CA ARG A 248 23.13 -1.79 -6.36
C ARG A 248 23.07 -0.82 -7.53
N ASN A 249 22.34 -1.14 -8.60
CA ASN A 249 22.23 -0.24 -9.74
C ASN A 249 21.48 1.04 -9.36
N VAL A 250 22.03 2.18 -9.76
CA VAL A 250 21.42 3.49 -9.59
C VAL A 250 21.04 4.04 -10.97
N TYR A 251 19.77 4.42 -11.12
CA TYR A 251 19.24 5.06 -12.31
C TYR A 251 18.86 6.51 -12.03
N GLN A 252 18.90 7.37 -13.05
CA GLN A 252 18.47 8.75 -12.96
C GLN A 252 16.96 8.82 -12.81
N LEU A 253 16.50 8.87 -11.57
CA LEU A 253 15.09 9.06 -11.27
C LEU A 253 14.64 10.52 -11.51
N PRO A 254 13.42 10.74 -12.03
CA PRO A 254 12.88 12.07 -12.32
C PRO A 254 12.40 12.77 -11.05
N LEU A 255 12.89 13.96 -10.76
CA LEU A 255 12.48 14.70 -9.56
C LEU A 255 11.12 15.41 -9.68
N SER A 256 10.50 15.42 -10.86
CA SER A 256 9.17 15.99 -11.09
C SER A 256 8.45 15.33 -12.27
N ALA A 257 7.12 15.45 -12.32
CA ALA A 257 6.31 14.91 -13.42
C ALA A 257 6.70 15.45 -14.80
N ASN A 258 7.21 16.69 -14.89
CA ASN A 258 7.62 17.33 -16.14
C ASN A 258 8.90 16.72 -16.73
N ALA A 259 9.77 16.17 -15.87
CA ALA A 259 10.98 15.48 -16.28
C ALA A 259 10.68 14.12 -16.94
N VAL A 260 9.51 13.53 -16.68
CA VAL A 260 9.11 12.24 -17.26
C VAL A 260 8.66 12.39 -18.71
N LYS A 261 9.29 11.62 -19.61
CA LYS A 261 8.94 11.51 -21.04
C LYS A 261 8.44 10.10 -21.36
N ALA A 262 7.44 10.00 -22.24
CA ALA A 262 6.69 8.76 -22.48
C ALA A 262 7.53 7.61 -23.09
N GLN A 263 8.46 7.93 -24.01
CA GLN A 263 9.31 6.93 -24.69
C GLN A 263 10.79 7.03 -24.28
N LYS A 264 11.08 7.58 -23.09
CA LYS A 264 12.45 7.68 -22.59
C LYS A 264 12.63 6.77 -21.38
N ALA A 265 13.41 5.71 -21.53
CA ALA A 265 13.82 4.87 -20.42
C ALA A 265 14.64 5.67 -19.40
N LEU A 266 14.63 5.21 -18.15
CA LEU A 266 15.50 5.76 -17.11
C LEU A 266 16.96 5.50 -17.51
N SER A 267 17.79 6.55 -17.45
CA SER A 267 19.21 6.44 -17.75
C SER A 267 19.92 5.79 -16.56
N TYR A 268 20.72 4.76 -16.81
CA TYR A 268 21.65 4.23 -15.81
C TYR A 268 22.68 5.31 -15.42
N LEU A 269 23.03 5.37 -14.13
CA LEU A 269 24.04 6.30 -13.62
C LEU A 269 25.32 5.56 -13.27
N HIS A 270 25.27 4.69 -12.26
CA HIS A 270 26.42 3.95 -11.75
C HIS A 270 25.95 2.76 -10.90
N TRP A 271 26.92 1.93 -10.50
CA TRP A 271 26.74 0.82 -9.58
C TRP A 271 27.30 1.22 -8.22
N ASP A 272 26.52 1.01 -7.16
CA ASP A 272 26.93 1.31 -5.79
C ASP A 272 27.78 0.18 -5.19
N GLY A 273 29.08 0.41 -5.10
CA GLY A 273 30.04 -0.51 -4.49
C GLY A 273 30.37 -0.26 -3.03
N GLU A 274 29.76 0.75 -2.42
CA GLU A 274 30.07 1.17 -1.05
C GLU A 274 29.07 0.61 -0.05
N SER A 275 27.78 0.64 -0.40
CA SER A 275 26.70 0.24 0.53
C SER A 275 26.62 -1.28 0.73
N GLN A 276 26.10 -1.69 1.88
CA GLN A 276 25.83 -3.10 2.20
C GLN A 276 24.37 -3.46 1.89
N CYS A 277 24.16 -4.42 1.00
CA CYS A 277 22.81 -4.93 0.72
C CYS A 277 22.33 -5.86 1.83
N ALA A 278 21.02 -5.98 2.01
CA ALA A 278 20.47 -7.02 2.87
C ALA A 278 20.75 -8.40 2.27
N GLU A 279 21.05 -9.36 3.15
CA GLU A 279 21.31 -10.75 2.82
C GLU A 279 20.12 -11.41 2.11
N ASP A 280 20.42 -12.48 1.37
CA ASP A 280 19.42 -13.34 0.75
C ASP A 280 18.55 -13.99 1.83
N VAL A 281 17.26 -14.12 1.53
CA VAL A 281 16.27 -14.58 2.50
C VAL A 281 15.84 -16.01 2.17
N GLU A 282 15.90 -16.89 3.15
CA GLU A 282 15.45 -18.27 3.02
C GLU A 282 13.97 -18.39 2.64
N GLN A 283 13.62 -19.40 1.85
CA GLN A 283 12.25 -19.63 1.36
C GLN A 283 11.21 -19.77 2.49
N GLN A 284 11.61 -20.35 3.63
CA GLN A 284 10.74 -20.46 4.80
C GLN A 284 10.36 -19.09 5.36
N THR A 285 11.33 -18.17 5.44
CA THR A 285 11.12 -16.80 5.89
C THR A 285 10.23 -16.03 4.93
N LEU A 286 10.43 -16.18 3.62
CA LEU A 286 9.55 -15.59 2.60
C LEU A 286 8.11 -16.06 2.77
N THR A 287 7.93 -17.37 2.96
CA THR A 287 6.61 -17.98 3.19
C THR A 287 5.97 -17.47 4.47
N ALA A 288 6.75 -17.30 5.54
CA ALA A 288 6.27 -16.79 6.82
C ALA A 288 5.77 -15.34 6.69
N VAL A 289 6.51 -14.48 5.98
CA VAL A 289 6.13 -13.08 5.75
C VAL A 289 4.89 -12.97 4.86
N GLN A 290 4.76 -13.79 3.82
CA GLN A 290 3.53 -13.85 3.01
C GLN A 290 2.28 -14.24 3.84
N LYS A 291 2.45 -15.16 4.81
CA LYS A 291 1.34 -15.58 5.69
C LYS A 291 0.79 -14.42 6.53
N GLN A 292 1.63 -13.45 6.90
CA GLN A 292 1.20 -12.27 7.68
C GLN A 292 0.18 -11.40 6.93
N PHE A 293 0.21 -11.39 5.59
CA PHE A 293 -0.70 -10.62 4.74
C PHE A 293 -1.87 -11.44 4.18
N THR A 294 -1.91 -12.75 4.45
CA THR A 294 -2.98 -13.65 3.98
C THR A 294 -3.82 -14.23 5.12
N GLN A 295 -3.39 -14.09 6.37
CA GLN A 295 -4.11 -14.62 7.53
C GLN A 295 -4.89 -13.56 8.30
N GLN A 296 -4.92 -12.31 7.80
CA GLN A 296 -5.71 -11.27 8.43
C GLN A 296 -7.20 -11.56 8.24
N LYS A 297 -7.84 -12.08 9.29
CA LYS A 297 -9.28 -11.96 9.43
C LYS A 297 -9.57 -10.46 9.39
N GLN A 298 -10.20 -10.00 8.31
CA GLN A 298 -10.86 -8.70 8.33
C GLN A 298 -11.81 -8.74 9.53
N GLN A 299 -11.46 -8.06 10.62
CA GLN A 299 -12.46 -7.70 11.60
C GLN A 299 -13.35 -6.71 10.86
N ALA A 300 -14.47 -7.22 10.36
CA ALA A 300 -15.57 -6.37 9.94
C ALA A 300 -15.80 -5.39 11.09
N VAL A 301 -15.65 -4.10 10.80
CA VAL A 301 -16.25 -3.08 11.65
C VAL A 301 -17.72 -3.50 11.79
N PRO A 302 -18.25 -3.69 13.01
CA PRO A 302 -19.68 -3.83 13.14
C PRO A 302 -20.27 -2.51 12.67
N ILE A 303 -20.74 -2.49 11.42
CA ILE A 303 -21.83 -1.60 11.08
C ILE A 303 -22.94 -2.09 12.01
N GLU A 304 -23.35 -1.27 12.96
CA GLU A 304 -24.61 -1.49 13.66
C GLU A 304 -25.67 -1.63 12.57
N ALA A 305 -26.01 -2.88 12.25
CA ALA A 305 -27.12 -3.19 11.39
C ALA A 305 -28.33 -2.68 12.16
N GLN A 306 -28.87 -1.53 11.77
CA GLN A 306 -30.26 -1.23 12.04
C GLN A 306 -31.04 -2.43 11.51
N GLY A 307 -31.58 -3.22 12.43
CA GLY A 307 -32.29 -4.45 12.10
C GLY A 307 -33.35 -4.12 11.06
N ILE A 308 -33.27 -4.75 9.90
CA ILE A 308 -34.35 -4.75 8.93
C ILE A 308 -35.52 -5.41 9.66
N ASP A 309 -36.60 -4.65 9.85
CA ASP A 309 -37.78 -5.13 10.56
C ASP A 309 -38.37 -6.36 9.84
N GLU A 310 -39.05 -7.22 10.58
CA GLU A 310 -39.53 -8.50 10.06
C GLU A 310 -40.51 -8.35 8.89
N ASP A 311 -41.24 -7.24 8.79
CA ASP A 311 -42.15 -6.99 7.67
C ASP A 311 -41.36 -6.73 6.39
N THR A 312 -40.23 -6.00 6.48
CA THR A 312 -39.35 -5.76 5.34
C THR A 312 -38.64 -7.06 4.91
N LYS A 313 -38.26 -7.94 5.84
CA LYS A 313 -37.73 -9.27 5.50
C LYS A 313 -38.77 -10.14 4.79
N GLN A 314 -40.00 -10.18 5.29
CA GLN A 314 -41.05 -10.97 4.67
C GLN A 314 -41.42 -10.45 3.29
N ALA A 315 -41.42 -9.13 3.08
CA ALA A 315 -41.63 -8.53 1.77
C ALA A 315 -40.54 -8.95 0.77
N MET A 316 -39.27 -8.95 1.19
CA MET A 316 -38.15 -9.39 0.34
C MET A 316 -38.21 -10.88 0.02
N ILE A 317 -38.55 -11.73 1.00
CA ILE A 317 -38.72 -13.17 0.80
C ILE A 317 -39.84 -13.43 -0.21
N LYS A 318 -40.97 -12.76 -0.07
CA LYS A 318 -42.11 -12.90 -0.99
C LYS A 318 -41.71 -12.48 -2.41
N GLN A 319 -40.99 -11.37 -2.56
CA GLN A 319 -40.55 -10.88 -3.85
C GLN A 319 -39.55 -11.83 -4.54
N LEU A 320 -38.67 -12.48 -3.77
CA LEU A 320 -37.76 -13.52 -4.25
C LEU A 320 -38.50 -14.81 -4.66
N VAL A 321 -39.48 -15.24 -3.86
CA VAL A 321 -40.31 -16.41 -4.18
C VAL A 321 -41.11 -16.15 -5.44
N ASP A 322 -41.72 -14.97 -5.60
CA ASP A 322 -42.51 -14.62 -6.79
C ASP A 322 -41.64 -14.53 -8.05
N ALA A 323 -40.41 -14.02 -7.93
CA ALA A 323 -39.45 -13.98 -9.04
C ALA A 323 -39.00 -15.38 -9.47
N LEU A 324 -38.74 -16.28 -8.50
CA LEU A 324 -38.41 -17.68 -8.76
C LEU A 324 -39.59 -18.43 -9.40
N LEU A 325 -40.82 -18.20 -8.91
CA LEU A 325 -42.02 -18.81 -9.47
C LEU A 325 -42.24 -18.37 -10.92
N HIS A 326 -42.07 -17.08 -11.23
CA HIS A 326 -42.15 -16.57 -12.59
C HIS A 326 -41.08 -17.17 -13.50
N TYR A 327 -39.86 -17.34 -12.99
CA TYR A 327 -38.77 -17.98 -13.73
C TYR A 327 -39.08 -19.45 -14.07
N PHE A 328 -39.58 -20.24 -13.11
CA PHE A 328 -39.97 -21.62 -13.36
C PHE A 328 -41.18 -21.74 -14.30
N LEU A 329 -42.15 -20.83 -14.21
CA LEU A 329 -43.28 -20.78 -15.13
C LEU A 329 -42.89 -20.40 -16.57
N GLN A 330 -41.82 -19.62 -16.76
CA GLN A 330 -41.27 -19.34 -18.08
C GLN A 330 -40.49 -20.51 -18.68
N ILE A 331 -39.91 -21.38 -17.85
CA ILE A 331 -39.19 -22.59 -18.30
C ILE A 331 -40.14 -23.72 -18.70
N LEU A 332 -41.37 -23.73 -18.17
CA LEU A 332 -42.38 -24.75 -18.44
C LEU A 332 -43.34 -24.43 -19.60
N ARG A 333 -43.06 -23.39 -20.41
CA ARG A 333 -43.83 -23.01 -21.60
C ARG A 333 -43.12 -23.32 -22.91
#